data_AF-K9KD60-F1
#
_entry.id   AF-K9KD60-F1
#
_cell.length_a   1.000
_cell.length_b   1.000
_cell.length_c   1.000
_cell.angle_alpha   90.00
_cell.angle_beta   90.00
_cell.angle_gamma   90.00
#
_symmetry.space_group_name_H-M   'P 1'
#
loop_
_entity.id
_entity.type
_entity.pdbx_description
1 polymer ?
#
loop_
_entity_poly.entity_id
_entity_poly.type
_entity_poly.pdbx_seq_one_letter_code
_entity_poly.pdbx_strand_id
1 'polypeptide(L)'
;SVGVVCTGGFLLLLLYWLPEWRVRATCIRAAIKDCEVVLLRTTDEFKRWFCAKIRFLSLETHPFSSPKSIVNKVSNGHAVHLTENLPEENRHEMSRYSQTQSQQIRYFTHHSVRYFWDDTLHNFDFLKGLDEGVSCTSIYEKHSAGLTKGMHAYRKLLYGVNEISVKVPSAFKLLIKEVLNPFYIFQLFSVILWTTDEYYYYALAIVVMSVVSIVSSLYSIRKQYIMLHDMVAAHSTVRVSVCRVNE
;
A
#
# COMPACT_ATOMS: atom_id res chain seq x y z
N SER A 1 -29.70 -2.45 -2.02
CA SER A 1 -29.89 -3.24 -3.25
C SER A 1 -31.03 -2.72 -4.12
N VAL A 2 -32.19 -2.34 -3.57
CA VAL A 2 -33.36 -1.83 -4.34
C VAL A 2 -33.06 -0.56 -5.15
N GLY A 3 -32.36 0.43 -4.57
CA GLY A 3 -32.03 1.69 -5.29
C GLY A 3 -31.07 1.55 -6.47
N VAL A 4 -30.27 0.47 -6.52
CA VAL A 4 -29.35 0.19 -7.64
C VAL A 4 -30.10 -0.35 -8.85
N VAL A 5 -31.13 -1.16 -8.60
CA VAL A 5 -31.99 -1.73 -9.64
C VAL A 5 -32.92 -0.66 -10.22
N CYS A 6 -33.51 0.20 -9.38
CA CYS A 6 -34.39 1.29 -9.84
C CYS A 6 -33.68 2.38 -10.66
N THR A 7 -32.37 2.56 -10.49
CA THR A 7 -31.59 3.58 -11.22
C THR A 7 -30.94 3.02 -12.50
N GLY A 8 -31.20 1.75 -12.86
CA GLY A 8 -30.60 1.10 -14.03
C GLY A 8 -29.07 1.08 -14.00
N GLY A 9 -28.45 1.15 -12.80
CA GLY A 9 -27.01 1.25 -12.64
C GLY A 9 -26.42 2.67 -12.74
N PHE A 10 -27.21 3.71 -13.05
CA PHE A 10 -26.73 5.10 -13.08
C PHE A 10 -26.15 5.56 -11.74
N LEU A 11 -26.76 5.13 -10.63
CA LEU A 11 -26.25 5.42 -9.29
C LEU A 11 -24.88 4.78 -9.03
N LEU A 12 -24.65 3.54 -9.51
CA LEU A 12 -23.34 2.90 -9.40
C LEU A 12 -22.28 3.64 -10.21
N LEU A 13 -22.68 4.21 -11.34
CA LEU A 13 -21.79 4.95 -12.22
C LEU A 13 -21.41 6.32 -11.63
N LEU A 14 -22.36 7.02 -11.02
CA LEU A 14 -22.09 8.20 -10.20
C LEU A 14 -21.16 7.88 -9.01
N LEU A 15 -21.39 6.77 -8.30
CA LEU A 15 -20.51 6.34 -7.21
C LEU A 15 -19.12 5.93 -7.70
N TYR A 16 -19.00 5.44 -8.94
CA TYR A 16 -17.71 5.16 -9.55
C TYR A 16 -16.92 6.45 -9.82
N TRP A 17 -17.59 7.50 -10.32
CA TRP A 17 -16.95 8.79 -10.61
C TRP A 17 -16.63 9.63 -9.37
N LEU A 18 -17.44 9.52 -8.31
CA LEU A 18 -17.24 10.28 -7.08
C LEU A 18 -16.74 9.38 -5.93
N PRO A 19 -15.42 9.28 -5.73
CA PRO A 19 -14.84 8.42 -4.70
C PRO A 19 -15.28 8.81 -3.28
N GLU A 20 -15.55 10.09 -3.02
CA GLU A 20 -16.09 10.56 -1.73
C GLU A 20 -17.44 9.92 -1.41
N TRP A 21 -18.34 9.90 -2.38
CA TRP A 21 -19.69 9.38 -2.20
C TRP A 21 -19.65 7.87 -2.05
N ARG A 22 -18.74 7.20 -2.77
CA ARG A 22 -18.47 5.78 -2.57
C ARG A 22 -18.06 5.49 -1.13
N VAL A 23 -17.07 6.20 -0.60
CA VAL A 23 -16.60 5.99 0.79
C VAL A 23 -17.68 6.34 1.81
N ARG A 24 -18.42 7.44 1.63
CA ARG A 24 -19.53 7.80 2.52
C ARG A 24 -20.66 6.77 2.50
N ALA A 25 -20.88 6.07 1.38
CA ALA A 25 -21.89 5.03 1.25
C ALA A 25 -21.42 3.67 1.76
N THR A 26 -20.12 3.34 1.67
CA THR A 26 -19.59 2.01 2.01
C THR A 26 -18.86 1.93 3.35
N CYS A 27 -18.48 3.06 3.95
CA CYS A 27 -17.63 3.09 5.14
C CYS A 27 -18.26 3.89 6.28
N ILE A 28 -17.97 3.45 7.51
CA ILE A 28 -18.34 4.13 8.75
C ILE A 28 -17.13 4.95 9.23
N ARG A 29 -17.37 6.13 9.82
CA ARG A 29 -16.29 6.93 10.43
C ARG A 29 -15.75 6.19 11.65
N ALA A 30 -14.44 5.97 11.68
CA ALA A 30 -13.72 5.39 12.81
C ALA A 30 -12.53 6.28 13.19
N ALA A 31 -11.97 6.05 14.37
CA ALA A 31 -10.72 6.68 14.77
C ALA A 31 -9.62 6.29 13.76
N ILE A 32 -8.70 7.22 13.45
CA ILE A 32 -7.66 7.02 12.43
C ILE A 32 -6.85 5.74 12.71
N LYS A 33 -6.64 5.44 14.00
CA LYS A 33 -6.01 4.21 14.46
C LYS A 33 -6.73 2.98 13.86
N ASP A 34 -8.03 2.86 14.01
CA ASP A 34 -8.77 1.62 13.67
C ASP A 34 -9.35 1.60 12.25
N CYS A 35 -8.97 2.56 11.41
CA CYS A 35 -9.43 2.62 10.03
C CYS A 35 -8.79 1.52 9.16
N GLU A 36 -9.59 0.93 8.27
CA GLU A 36 -9.08 0.09 7.17
C GLU A 36 -8.80 0.91 5.90
N VAL A 37 -9.49 2.05 5.77
CA VAL A 37 -9.42 2.94 4.61
C VAL A 37 -9.27 4.37 5.11
N VAL A 38 -8.31 5.10 4.55
CA VAL A 38 -8.08 6.52 4.82
C VAL A 38 -8.53 7.32 3.60
N LEU A 39 -9.27 8.40 3.86
CA LEU A 39 -9.65 9.37 2.85
C LEU A 39 -8.71 10.57 2.95
N LEU A 40 -7.86 10.75 1.96
CA LEU A 40 -6.86 11.81 1.86
C LEU A 40 -7.46 12.98 1.10
N ARG A 41 -7.23 14.21 1.57
CA ARG A 41 -7.62 15.44 0.88
C ARG A 41 -6.38 16.21 0.48
N THR A 42 -6.30 16.64 -0.78
CA THR A 42 -5.22 17.57 -1.17
C THR A 42 -5.45 18.94 -0.55
N THR A 43 -4.36 19.60 -0.17
CA THR A 43 -4.35 20.97 0.34
C THR A 43 -4.41 22.03 -0.77
N ASP A 44 -4.17 21.61 -2.01
CA ASP A 44 -4.28 22.43 -3.22
C ASP A 44 -5.70 23.00 -3.43
N GLU A 45 -5.83 24.05 -4.25
CA GLU A 45 -7.07 24.79 -4.52
C GLU A 45 -8.23 23.88 -4.94
N PHE A 46 -7.92 22.80 -5.64
CA PHE A 46 -8.91 21.83 -6.13
C PHE A 46 -9.42 20.82 -5.08
N LYS A 47 -8.81 20.75 -3.89
CA LYS A 47 -9.27 19.94 -2.73
C LYS A 47 -9.78 18.53 -3.07
N ARG A 48 -9.07 17.83 -3.96
CA ARG A 48 -9.44 16.50 -4.46
C ARG A 48 -9.27 15.44 -3.37
N TRP A 49 -10.12 14.42 -3.43
CA TRP A 49 -10.12 13.33 -2.45
C TRP A 49 -9.60 12.01 -3.05
N PHE A 50 -8.78 11.33 -2.27
CA PHE A 50 -8.16 10.06 -2.63
C PHE A 50 -8.43 9.02 -1.55
N CYS A 51 -8.70 7.79 -1.96
CA CYS A 51 -8.89 6.68 -1.02
C CYS A 51 -7.61 5.84 -0.98
N ALA A 52 -7.03 5.66 0.19
CA ALA A 52 -5.90 4.77 0.42
C ALA A 52 -6.30 3.65 1.38
N LYS A 53 -5.95 2.41 1.03
CA LYS A 53 -6.18 1.25 1.91
C LYS A 53 -4.98 1.09 2.84
N ILE A 54 -5.23 0.95 4.14
CA ILE A 54 -4.19 0.68 5.14
C ILE A 54 -3.71 -0.77 4.98
N ARG A 55 -2.39 -0.93 5.02
CA ARG A 55 -1.69 -2.20 5.00
C ARG A 55 -0.93 -2.37 6.31
N PHE A 56 -0.67 -3.63 6.63
CA PHE A 56 0.01 -4.02 7.85
C PHE A 56 1.32 -4.72 7.51
N LEU A 57 2.38 -4.35 8.21
CA LEU A 57 3.68 -5.00 8.15
C LEU A 57 3.87 -5.75 9.48
N SER A 58 3.99 -7.08 9.39
CA SER A 58 4.38 -7.88 10.56
C SER A 58 5.90 -7.86 10.64
N LEU A 59 6.45 -7.35 11.74
CA LEU A 59 7.85 -7.54 12.06
C LEU A 59 8.01 -8.96 12.62
N GLU A 60 8.25 -9.94 11.75
CA GLU A 60 8.67 -11.26 12.23
C GLU A 60 10.05 -11.12 12.87
N THR A 61 10.08 -11.08 14.20
CA THR A 61 11.29 -11.34 14.96
C THR A 61 11.66 -12.80 14.74
N HIS A 62 12.50 -13.08 13.74
CA HIS A 62 13.14 -14.39 13.65
C HIS A 62 13.88 -14.65 14.98
N PRO A 63 13.60 -15.73 15.71
CA PRO A 63 14.38 -16.09 16.86
C PRO A 63 15.77 -16.47 16.38
N PHE A 64 16.75 -15.62 16.67
CA PHE A 64 18.16 -16.00 16.67
C PHE A 64 18.31 -17.17 17.64
N SER A 65 18.33 -18.39 17.11
CA SER A 65 18.81 -19.55 17.83
C SER A 65 20.32 -19.39 17.93
N SER A 66 20.80 -19.08 19.13
CA SER A 66 22.21 -19.19 19.48
C SER A 66 22.67 -20.64 19.30
N PRO A 67 23.91 -20.88 18.84
CA PRO A 67 24.47 -22.23 18.84
C PRO A 67 24.65 -22.64 20.31
N LYS A 68 23.92 -23.68 20.72
CA LYS A 68 24.12 -24.31 22.03
C LYS A 68 25.58 -24.77 22.11
N SER A 69 26.31 -24.22 23.07
CA SER A 69 27.60 -24.76 23.47
C SER A 69 27.40 -26.21 23.93
N ILE A 70 28.08 -27.12 23.25
CA ILE A 70 28.29 -28.48 23.72
C ILE A 70 29.21 -28.37 24.93
N VAL A 71 28.63 -28.34 26.13
CA VAL A 71 29.35 -28.65 27.37
C VAL A 71 29.01 -30.09 27.72
N ASN A 72 29.93 -30.98 27.38
CA ASN A 72 29.97 -32.34 27.92
C ASN A 72 30.17 -32.24 29.44
N LYS A 73 29.24 -32.76 30.23
CA LYS A 73 29.53 -33.16 31.60
C LYS A 73 28.81 -34.47 31.94
N VAL A 74 29.63 -35.52 31.95
CA VAL A 74 29.35 -36.84 32.49
C VAL A 74 29.25 -36.76 34.01
N SER A 75 28.29 -37.46 34.62
CA SER A 75 28.45 -38.29 35.84
C SER A 75 27.14 -38.48 36.62
N ASN A 76 26.64 -39.71 36.58
CA ASN A 76 26.09 -40.56 37.65
C ASN A 76 25.41 -39.96 38.91
N GLY A 77 24.18 -40.42 39.17
CA GLY A 77 23.88 -41.27 40.34
C GLY A 77 23.30 -40.64 41.63
N HIS A 78 22.03 -41.00 41.90
CA HIS A 78 21.37 -41.29 43.20
C HIS A 78 20.90 -40.21 44.21
N ALA A 79 19.59 -40.33 44.51
CA ALA A 79 18.94 -40.48 45.84
C ALA A 79 18.45 -39.28 46.70
N VAL A 80 17.11 -39.26 46.88
CA VAL A 80 16.32 -39.20 48.15
C VAL A 80 16.19 -37.87 48.95
N HIS A 81 14.98 -37.30 48.86
CA HIS A 81 13.98 -36.90 49.90
C HIS A 81 14.39 -36.24 51.25
N LEU A 82 13.73 -35.11 51.59
CA LEU A 82 13.02 -34.70 52.87
C LEU A 82 12.96 -33.14 52.98
N THR A 83 11.78 -32.49 52.90
CA THR A 83 10.89 -31.93 53.98
C THR A 83 11.59 -30.84 54.84
N GLU A 84 11.11 -29.61 55.12
CA GLU A 84 9.79 -29.09 55.50
C GLU A 84 9.82 -27.54 55.64
N ASN A 85 8.64 -26.88 55.69
CA ASN A 85 8.27 -25.55 56.27
C ASN A 85 7.92 -24.35 55.34
N LEU A 86 6.64 -23.93 55.45
CA LEU A 86 5.87 -22.76 54.95
C LEU A 86 6.14 -21.48 55.82
N PRO A 87 5.54 -20.27 55.62
CA PRO A 87 4.60 -19.77 54.58
C PRO A 87 4.83 -18.30 54.08
N GLU A 88 3.87 -17.80 53.29
CA GLU A 88 3.56 -16.38 52.96
C GLU A 88 4.45 -15.75 51.86
N GLU A 89 3.99 -15.09 50.81
CA GLU A 89 2.71 -14.47 50.46
C GLU A 89 2.74 -14.15 48.95
N ASN A 90 1.59 -14.00 48.30
CA ASN A 90 1.38 -13.37 46.99
C ASN A 90 1.92 -14.09 45.73
N ARG A 91 1.12 -15.03 45.21
CA ARG A 91 1.22 -15.46 43.81
C ARG A 91 -0.16 -15.68 43.17
N HIS A 92 -0.99 -14.64 43.19
CA HIS A 92 -2.06 -14.47 42.22
C HIS A 92 -1.53 -13.66 41.02
N GLU A 93 -1.81 -14.17 39.83
CA GLU A 93 -2.08 -13.36 38.63
C GLU A 93 -0.91 -12.63 37.98
N MET A 94 0.03 -13.40 37.42
CA MET A 94 0.90 -12.87 36.35
C MET A 94 1.27 -13.96 35.34
N SER A 95 0.27 -14.69 34.81
CA SER A 95 0.49 -15.67 33.72
C SER A 95 -0.37 -15.43 32.48
N ARG A 96 -0.96 -14.24 32.31
CA ARG A 96 -1.75 -13.88 31.10
C ARG A 96 -1.32 -12.60 30.38
N TYR A 97 -0.05 -12.19 30.51
CA TYR A 97 0.47 -11.02 29.78
C TYR A 97 1.66 -11.34 28.86
N SER A 98 1.89 -12.61 28.54
CA SER A 98 2.73 -12.98 27.40
C SER A 98 1.88 -13.16 26.13
N GLN A 99 0.97 -12.21 25.87
CA GLN A 99 0.50 -12.00 24.50
C GLN A 99 1.58 -11.21 23.79
N THR A 100 2.36 -11.94 23.01
CA THR A 100 3.22 -11.48 21.94
C THR A 100 2.49 -10.42 21.11
N GLN A 101 2.60 -9.14 21.49
CA GLN A 101 2.21 -8.05 20.60
C GLN A 101 3.25 -8.01 19.49
N SER A 102 2.98 -8.75 18.42
CA SER A 102 3.60 -8.51 17.13
C SER A 102 3.42 -7.02 16.84
N GLN A 103 4.49 -6.23 16.91
CA GLN A 103 4.45 -4.82 16.58
C GLN A 103 4.08 -4.69 15.10
N GLN A 104 2.79 -4.52 14.85
CA GLN A 104 2.24 -4.45 13.51
C GLN A 104 2.31 -3.01 13.04
N ILE A 105 3.26 -2.71 12.15
CA ILE A 105 3.44 -1.36 11.62
C ILE A 105 2.36 -1.12 10.56
N ARG A 106 1.53 -0.10 10.78
CA ARG A 106 0.46 0.31 9.86
C ARG A 106 1.03 1.30 8.86
N TYR A 107 0.75 1.09 7.58
CA TYR A 107 1.17 2.02 6.54
C TYR A 107 0.18 2.08 5.38
N PHE A 108 0.17 3.18 4.64
CA PHE A 108 -0.50 3.25 3.35
C PHE A 108 0.46 3.83 2.30
N THR A 109 0.12 3.64 1.02
CA THR A 109 0.89 4.21 -0.08
C THR A 109 0.02 5.15 -0.88
N HIS A 110 0.49 6.37 -1.09
CA HIS A 110 -0.18 7.39 -1.86
C HIS A 110 0.82 8.05 -2.81
N HIS A 111 0.52 8.09 -4.11
CA HIS A 111 1.42 8.58 -5.15
C HIS A 111 2.88 8.08 -5.02
N SER A 112 3.04 6.77 -4.81
CA SER A 112 4.34 6.10 -4.63
C SER A 112 5.13 6.48 -3.35
N VAL A 113 4.56 7.29 -2.45
CA VAL A 113 5.12 7.58 -1.13
C VAL A 113 4.43 6.72 -0.07
N ARG A 114 5.22 6.16 0.85
CA ARG A 114 4.71 5.37 1.99
C ARG A 114 4.59 6.24 3.23
N TYR A 115 3.42 6.18 3.86
CA TYR A 115 3.12 6.86 5.12
C TYR A 115 2.91 5.82 6.21
N PHE A 116 3.59 5.98 7.34
CA PHE A 116 3.59 5.08 8.47
C PHE A 116 2.86 5.71 9.65
N TRP A 117 2.17 4.88 10.43
CA TRP A 117 1.51 5.33 11.65
C TRP A 117 2.53 5.57 12.76
N ASP A 118 2.54 6.79 13.30
CA ASP A 118 3.27 7.14 14.51
C ASP A 118 2.32 7.10 15.71
N ASP A 119 2.57 6.19 16.66
CA ASP A 119 1.74 6.07 17.87
C ASP A 119 1.98 7.21 18.87
N THR A 120 3.10 7.93 18.76
CA THR A 120 3.42 9.06 19.65
C THR A 120 2.70 10.34 19.25
N LEU A 121 2.62 10.61 17.94
CA LEU A 121 1.96 11.78 17.38
C LEU A 121 0.50 11.51 16.97
N HIS A 122 0.05 10.25 17.06
CA HIS A 122 -1.26 9.78 16.58
C HIS A 122 -1.57 10.25 15.15
N ASN A 123 -0.55 10.25 14.29
CA ASN A 123 -0.64 10.73 12.93
C ASN A 123 0.14 9.82 11.97
N PHE A 124 -0.20 9.91 10.68
CA PHE A 124 0.57 9.28 9.62
C PHE A 124 1.68 10.23 9.16
N ASP A 125 2.93 9.79 9.21
CA ASP A 125 4.07 10.52 8.69
C ASP A 125 4.77 9.73 7.58
N PHE A 126 5.40 10.43 6.64
CA PHE A 126 6.21 9.79 5.62
C PHE A 126 7.61 9.50 6.17
N LEU A 127 8.27 8.53 5.56
CA LEU A 127 9.61 8.17 5.98
C LEU A 127 10.61 9.21 5.46
N LYS A 128 11.13 10.04 6.37
CA LYS A 128 12.18 11.01 6.05
C LYS A 128 13.49 10.28 5.74
N GLY A 129 14.12 10.66 4.63
CA GLY A 129 15.44 10.17 4.28
C GLY A 129 16.53 10.87 5.11
N LEU A 130 17.79 10.62 4.74
CA LEU A 130 18.92 11.37 5.30
C LEU A 130 19.06 12.78 4.67
N ASP A 131 18.18 13.13 3.75
CA ASP A 131 18.16 14.39 3.01
C ASP A 131 17.60 15.56 3.83
N GLU A 132 16.77 15.28 4.85
CA GLU A 132 16.10 16.31 5.64
C GLU A 132 16.63 16.36 7.08
N GLY A 133 17.19 17.50 7.50
CA GLY A 133 17.54 17.77 8.90
C GLY A 133 18.83 17.11 9.42
N VAL A 134 19.69 16.57 8.53
CA VAL A 134 20.96 15.92 8.90
C VAL A 134 22.14 16.79 8.45
N SER A 135 23.01 17.19 9.38
CA SER A 135 24.23 17.94 9.01
C SER A 135 25.27 17.03 8.35
N CYS A 136 26.06 17.56 7.42
CA CYS A 136 27.11 16.80 6.74
C CYS A 136 28.10 16.13 7.72
N THR A 137 28.38 16.78 8.85
CA THR A 137 29.23 16.24 9.91
C THR A 137 28.65 14.98 10.54
N SER A 138 27.34 14.99 10.84
CA SER A 138 26.65 13.84 11.43
C SER A 138 26.57 12.64 10.49
N ILE A 139 26.52 12.87 9.17
CA ILE A 139 26.59 11.80 8.17
C ILE A 139 27.96 11.12 8.22
N TYR A 140 29.04 11.91 8.22
CA TYR A 140 30.40 11.37 8.24
C TYR A 140 30.70 10.59 9.53
N GLU A 141 30.26 11.10 10.68
CA GLU A 141 30.51 10.45 11.97
C GLU A 141 29.68 9.20 12.20
N LYS A 142 28.39 9.19 11.81
CA LYS A 142 27.45 8.11 12.14
C LYS A 142 27.21 7.11 11.02
N HIS A 143 27.50 7.45 9.77
CA HIS A 143 27.13 6.64 8.60
C HIS A 143 28.32 6.23 7.70
N SER A 144 29.56 6.62 8.04
CA SER A 144 30.76 6.29 7.24
C SER A 144 31.14 4.80 7.23
N ALA A 145 30.84 4.06 8.30
CA ALA A 145 31.22 2.65 8.42
C ALA A 145 30.34 1.69 7.59
N GLY A 146 29.24 2.17 7.01
CA GLY A 146 28.24 1.34 6.33
C GLY A 146 27.16 0.78 7.27
N LEU A 147 26.20 0.03 6.73
CA LEU A 147 25.11 -0.57 7.51
C LEU A 147 25.43 -1.99 7.95
N THR A 148 24.99 -2.35 9.16
CA THR A 148 24.98 -3.75 9.62
C THR A 148 23.87 -4.55 8.94
N LYS A 149 24.03 -5.89 8.86
CA LYS A 149 23.05 -6.79 8.23
C LYS A 149 21.64 -6.66 8.82
N GLY A 150 21.54 -6.52 10.15
CA GLY A 150 20.26 -6.32 10.84
C GLY A 150 19.59 -4.98 10.50
N MET A 151 20.36 -3.89 10.54
CA MET A 151 19.86 -2.56 10.17
C MET A 151 19.44 -2.50 8.69
N HIS A 152 20.19 -3.16 7.81
CA HIS A 152 19.84 -3.27 6.40
C HIS A 152 18.54 -4.05 6.19
N ALA A 153 18.35 -5.20 6.87
CA ALA A 153 17.11 -5.98 6.79
C ALA A 153 15.90 -5.18 7.28
N TYR A 154 16.05 -4.46 8.40
CA TYR A 154 15.02 -3.57 8.93
C TYR A 154 14.67 -2.45 7.93
N ARG A 155 15.67 -1.75 7.38
CA ARG A 155 15.42 -0.70 6.38
C ARG A 155 14.81 -1.26 5.09
N LYS A 156 15.25 -2.43 4.62
CA LYS A 156 14.67 -3.10 3.45
C LYS A 156 13.19 -3.44 3.67
N LEU A 157 12.81 -3.84 4.89
CA LEU A 157 11.42 -4.09 5.25
C LEU A 157 10.58 -2.80 5.18
N LEU A 158 11.12 -1.70 5.68
CA LEU A 158 10.43 -0.40 5.78
C LEU A 158 10.35 0.34 4.43
N TYR A 159 11.50 0.60 3.79
CA TYR A 159 11.60 1.30 2.50
C TYR A 159 11.15 0.40 1.33
N GLY A 160 11.26 -0.92 1.47
CA GLY A 160 11.03 -1.85 0.39
C GLY A 160 12.25 -2.04 -0.52
N VAL A 161 12.03 -2.69 -1.65
CA VAL A 161 13.05 -2.87 -2.68
C VAL A 161 13.18 -1.56 -3.46
N ASN A 162 14.42 -1.13 -3.72
CA ASN A 162 14.71 0.00 -4.58
C ASN A 162 14.47 -0.37 -6.05
N GLU A 163 13.20 -0.45 -6.44
CA GLU A 163 12.76 -0.80 -7.79
C GLU A 163 11.61 0.12 -8.19
N ILE A 164 11.72 0.74 -9.37
CA ILE A 164 10.62 1.46 -9.98
C ILE A 164 9.81 0.44 -10.78
N SER A 165 8.76 -0.13 -10.18
CA SER A 165 7.93 -1.13 -10.86
C SER A 165 6.64 -0.52 -11.39
N VAL A 166 6.58 -0.29 -12.70
CA VAL A 166 5.44 0.34 -13.38
C VAL A 166 4.58 -0.76 -14.00
N LYS A 167 3.55 -1.27 -13.29
CA LYS A 167 2.68 -2.37 -13.77
C LYS A 167 1.74 -2.03 -14.94
N VAL A 168 2.05 -2.50 -16.14
CA VAL A 168 1.21 -2.28 -17.34
C VAL A 168 -0.25 -2.67 -17.09
N PRO A 169 -1.20 -1.71 -17.07
CA PRO A 169 -2.59 -2.04 -16.89
C PRO A 169 -3.08 -2.79 -18.14
N SER A 170 -3.92 -3.79 -17.91
CA SER A 170 -4.50 -4.59 -19.00
C SER A 170 -5.37 -3.72 -19.93
N ALA A 171 -5.38 -4.06 -21.24
CA ALA A 171 -6.17 -3.38 -22.26
C ALA A 171 -7.63 -3.27 -21.84
N PHE A 172 -8.17 -4.36 -21.31
CA PHE A 172 -9.56 -4.45 -20.90
C PHE A 172 -9.89 -3.49 -19.76
N LYS A 173 -8.98 -3.36 -18.79
CA LYS A 173 -9.13 -2.42 -17.68
C LYS A 173 -9.10 -0.97 -18.16
N LEU A 174 -8.27 -0.66 -19.15
CA LEU A 174 -8.24 0.67 -19.79
C LEU A 174 -9.51 0.93 -20.58
N LEU A 175 -9.95 -0.03 -21.38
CA LEU A 175 -11.16 0.08 -22.19
C LEU A 175 -12.38 0.35 -21.31
N ILE A 176 -12.56 -0.40 -20.22
CA ILE A 176 -13.68 -0.15 -19.29
C ILE A 176 -13.58 1.27 -18.72
N LYS A 177 -12.39 1.70 -18.30
CA LYS A 177 -12.19 3.04 -17.75
C LYS A 177 -12.51 4.13 -18.78
N GLU A 178 -12.16 3.90 -20.03
CA GLU A 178 -12.42 4.81 -21.15
C GLU A 178 -13.91 4.87 -21.48
N VAL A 179 -14.57 3.72 -21.64
CA VAL A 179 -16.02 3.66 -21.95
C VAL A 179 -16.89 4.23 -20.82
N LEU A 180 -16.43 4.09 -19.57
CA LEU A 180 -17.07 4.72 -18.42
C LEU A 180 -16.76 6.21 -18.27
N ASN A 181 -16.02 6.83 -19.19
CA ASN A 181 -15.83 8.28 -19.18
C ASN A 181 -17.18 8.97 -19.47
N PRO A 182 -17.56 10.03 -18.73
CA PRO A 182 -18.82 10.74 -18.92
C PRO A 182 -19.11 11.10 -20.38
N PHE A 183 -18.08 11.49 -21.16
CA PHE A 183 -18.23 11.80 -22.58
C PHE A 183 -18.87 10.66 -23.39
N TYR A 184 -18.36 9.43 -23.29
CA TYR A 184 -18.87 8.30 -24.08
C TYR A 184 -20.24 7.82 -23.59
N ILE A 185 -20.55 8.03 -22.31
CA ILE A 185 -21.89 7.72 -21.78
C ILE A 185 -22.93 8.68 -22.35
N PHE A 186 -22.62 9.98 -22.40
CA PHE A 186 -23.49 10.94 -23.09
C PHE A 186 -23.61 10.61 -24.57
N GLN A 187 -22.52 10.20 -25.21
CA GLN A 187 -22.52 9.80 -26.62
C GLN A 187 -23.44 8.59 -26.87
N LEU A 188 -23.47 7.60 -25.98
CA LEU A 188 -24.40 6.48 -26.07
C LEU A 188 -25.86 6.94 -25.99
N PHE A 189 -26.19 7.84 -25.05
CA PHE A 189 -27.53 8.42 -24.98
C PHE A 189 -27.90 9.19 -26.24
N SER A 190 -26.96 9.95 -26.81
CA SER A 190 -27.18 10.63 -28.08
C SER A 190 -27.50 9.62 -29.18
N VAL A 191 -26.72 8.55 -29.35
CA VAL A 191 -26.98 7.51 -30.36
C VAL A 191 -28.40 6.94 -30.21
N ILE A 192 -28.84 6.62 -28.98
CA ILE A 192 -30.19 6.11 -28.73
C ILE A 192 -31.27 7.11 -29.16
N LEU A 193 -31.11 8.39 -28.83
CA LEU A 193 -32.04 9.45 -29.24
C LEU A 193 -32.12 9.57 -30.77
N TRP A 194 -30.98 9.68 -31.45
CA TRP A 194 -30.94 9.76 -32.92
C TRP A 194 -31.54 8.53 -33.61
N THR A 195 -31.37 7.34 -33.04
CA THR A 195 -32.01 6.12 -33.58
C THR A 195 -33.51 6.07 -33.33
N THR A 196 -34.01 6.67 -32.25
CA THR A 196 -35.45 6.72 -31.92
C THR A 196 -36.17 7.72 -32.82
N ASP A 197 -35.51 8.82 -33.18
CA ASP A 197 -36.02 9.81 -34.12
C ASP A 197 -35.77 9.42 -35.60
N GLU A 198 -35.48 8.13 -35.88
CA GLU A 198 -35.26 7.57 -37.23
C GLU A 198 -34.06 8.15 -38.02
N TYR A 199 -33.15 8.87 -37.34
CA TYR A 199 -31.93 9.45 -37.91
C TYR A 199 -30.73 8.49 -37.86
N TYR A 200 -30.84 7.33 -38.50
CA TYR A 200 -29.84 6.26 -38.43
C TYR A 200 -28.45 6.64 -38.98
N TYR A 201 -28.36 7.47 -40.02
CA TYR A 201 -27.08 7.87 -40.62
C TYR A 201 -26.22 8.71 -39.66
N TYR A 202 -26.85 9.65 -38.93
CA TYR A 202 -26.16 10.46 -37.94
C TYR A 202 -25.75 9.61 -36.73
N ALA A 203 -26.63 8.71 -36.26
CA ALA A 203 -26.30 7.77 -35.20
C ALA A 203 -25.09 6.89 -35.57
N LEU A 204 -25.06 6.36 -36.79
CA LEU A 204 -23.93 5.57 -37.29
C LEU A 204 -22.63 6.38 -37.35
N ALA A 205 -22.68 7.63 -37.84
CA ALA A 205 -21.52 8.50 -37.88
C ALA A 205 -20.94 8.74 -36.48
N ILE A 206 -21.79 8.99 -35.47
CA ILE A 206 -21.39 9.14 -34.08
C ILE A 206 -20.67 7.88 -33.59
N VAL A 207 -21.26 6.69 -33.82
CA VAL A 207 -20.68 5.40 -33.40
C VAL A 207 -19.31 5.17 -34.04
N VAL A 208 -19.18 5.37 -35.35
CA VAL A 208 -17.91 5.18 -36.06
C VAL A 208 -16.83 6.09 -35.49
N MET A 209 -17.15 7.37 -35.27
CA MET A 209 -16.22 8.32 -34.67
C MET A 209 -15.85 7.95 -33.23
N SER A 210 -16.79 7.46 -32.41
CA SER A 210 -16.50 6.97 -31.06
C SER A 210 -15.50 5.81 -31.10
N VAL A 211 -15.73 4.82 -31.96
CA VAL A 211 -14.90 3.62 -32.05
C VAL A 211 -13.47 3.98 -32.44
N VAL A 212 -13.30 4.83 -33.46
CA VAL A 212 -11.97 5.32 -33.87
C VAL A 212 -11.29 6.06 -32.72
N SER A 213 -12.02 6.93 -32.01
CA SER A 213 -11.50 7.67 -30.85
C SER A 213 -11.04 6.73 -29.72
N ILE A 214 -11.87 5.74 -29.34
CA ILE A 214 -11.55 4.78 -28.27
C ILE A 214 -10.33 3.94 -28.65
N VAL A 215 -10.28 3.43 -29.89
CA VAL A 215 -9.14 2.62 -30.37
C VAL A 215 -7.85 3.45 -30.38
N SER A 216 -7.90 4.68 -30.89
CA SER A 216 -6.75 5.59 -30.93
C SER A 216 -6.26 5.99 -29.53
N SER A 217 -7.19 6.33 -28.63
CA SER A 217 -6.93 6.64 -27.22
C SER A 217 -6.26 5.45 -26.52
N LEU A 218 -6.85 4.26 -26.65
CA LEU A 218 -6.32 3.04 -26.05
C LEU A 218 -4.91 2.72 -26.58
N TYR A 219 -4.70 2.83 -27.89
CA TYR A 219 -3.39 2.62 -28.50
C TYR A 219 -2.35 3.60 -27.95
N SER A 220 -2.70 4.88 -27.88
CA SER A 220 -1.82 5.95 -27.36
C SER A 220 -1.45 5.72 -25.89
N ILE A 221 -2.44 5.42 -25.04
CA ILE A 221 -2.21 5.15 -23.62
C ILE A 221 -1.31 3.93 -23.44
N ARG A 222 -1.54 2.85 -24.20
CA ARG A 222 -0.70 1.64 -24.10
C ARG A 222 0.72 1.90 -24.57
N LYS A 223 0.89 2.64 -25.67
CA LYS A 223 2.21 3.03 -26.17
C LYS A 223 2.97 3.87 -25.14
N GLN A 224 2.33 4.86 -24.55
CA GLN A 224 2.92 5.69 -23.48
C GLN A 224 3.33 4.83 -22.28
N TYR A 225 2.48 3.88 -21.89
CA TYR A 225 2.78 3.00 -20.77
C TYR A 225 3.98 2.09 -21.03
N ILE A 226 4.03 1.47 -22.21
CA ILE A 226 5.15 0.60 -22.62
C ILE A 226 6.44 1.40 -22.66
N MET A 227 6.42 2.59 -23.27
CA MET A 227 7.59 3.47 -23.31
C MET A 227 8.10 3.83 -21.92
N LEU A 228 7.21 4.14 -20.98
CA LEU A 228 7.58 4.43 -19.59
C LEU A 228 8.18 3.19 -18.90
N HIS A 229 7.58 2.02 -19.10
CA HIS A 229 8.10 0.77 -18.58
C HIS A 229 9.50 0.46 -19.13
N ASP A 230 9.71 0.63 -20.43
CA ASP A 230 10.98 0.36 -21.10
C ASP A 230 12.05 1.36 -20.68
N MET A 231 11.71 2.64 -20.53
CA MET A 231 12.61 3.67 -19.98
C MET A 231 13.10 3.28 -18.58
N VAL A 232 12.20 2.77 -17.75
CA VAL A 232 12.54 2.31 -16.40
C VAL A 232 13.36 1.02 -16.45
N ALA A 233 13.01 0.06 -17.30
CA ALA A 233 13.75 -1.20 -17.42
C ALA A 233 15.19 -0.98 -17.93
N ALA A 234 15.37 -0.11 -18.93
CA ALA A 234 16.67 0.19 -19.53
C ALA A 234 17.62 0.92 -18.57
N HIS A 235 17.11 1.74 -17.65
CA HIS A 235 17.92 2.55 -16.73
C HIS A 235 17.92 2.09 -15.26
N SER A 236 17.16 1.05 -14.89
CA SER A 236 17.01 0.67 -13.46
C SER A 236 18.09 -0.26 -12.91
N THR A 237 18.94 -0.89 -13.74
CA THR A 237 19.92 -1.88 -13.26
C THR A 237 21.36 -1.39 -13.34
N VAL A 238 21.71 -0.45 -12.47
CA VAL A 238 23.11 -0.06 -12.26
C VAL A 238 23.70 -0.91 -11.15
N ARG A 239 24.78 -1.66 -11.44
CA ARG A 239 25.55 -2.35 -10.40
C ARG A 239 26.38 -1.33 -9.64
N VAL A 240 26.19 -1.27 -8.33
CA VAL A 240 26.94 -0.39 -7.43
C VAL A 240 27.67 -1.24 -6.39
N SER A 241 28.88 -0.82 -6.03
CA SER A 241 29.62 -1.38 -4.90
C SER A 241 29.18 -0.66 -3.63
N VAL A 242 28.82 -1.41 -2.60
CA VAL A 242 28.33 -0.85 -1.33
C VAL A 242 29.24 -1.27 -0.19
N CYS A 243 29.59 -0.33 0.69
CA CYS A 243 30.33 -0.61 1.91
C CYS A 243 29.37 -1.10 3.01
N ARG A 244 29.68 -2.23 3.65
CA ARG A 244 28.88 -2.83 4.71
C ARG A 244 29.77 -3.11 5.91
N VAL A 245 29.25 -2.85 7.12
CA VAL A 245 29.96 -3.22 8.36
C VAL A 245 30.01 -4.75 8.42
N ASN A 246 31.21 -5.31 8.33
CA ASN A 246 31.55 -6.75 8.40
C ASN A 246 31.31 -7.57 7.10
N GLU A 247 31.61 -7.01 5.93
CA GLU A 247 31.83 -7.77 4.67
C GLU A 247 33.08 -7.27 3.94
#